data_AF-A0A5C4T7V9-F1
#
_entry.id   AF-A0A5C4T7V9-F1
#
_cell.length_a   1.000
_cell.length_b   1.000
_cell.length_c   1.000
_cell.angle_alpha   90.00
_cell.angle_beta   90.00
_cell.angle_gamma   90.00
#
_symmetry.space_group_name_H-M   'P 1'
#
loop_
_entity.id
_entity.type
_entity.pdbx_description
1 polymer ?
#
loop_
_entity_poly.entity_id
_entity_poly.type
_entity_poly.pdbx_seq_one_letter_code
_entity_poly.pdbx_strand_id
1 'polypeptide(L)'
;MRARLHDDVCECPGEEQKRELREALRRGGYDAVLLGLFTTVSSYRIGSGTLQGEQIGFIRELMGIAPDMIVLLFGSPYVLRELDALRNGLCMYGGTNEAIDSSLRAVFGQYSPTGKLPVDVSETYRYGHGLRI
;
A
#
# COMPACT_ATOMS: atom_id res chain seq x y z
N MET A 1 -22.68 3.03 -4.17
CA MET A 1 -21.37 2.81 -3.52
C MET A 1 -20.84 4.16 -3.08
N ARG A 2 -20.73 4.41 -1.77
CA ARG A 2 -20.32 5.71 -1.23
C ARG A 2 -18.85 5.60 -0.83
N ALA A 3 -17.94 5.78 -1.78
CA ALA A 3 -16.52 5.84 -1.49
C ALA A 3 -16.27 7.08 -0.61
N ARG A 4 -15.85 6.86 0.64
CA ARG A 4 -15.26 7.93 1.45
C ARG A 4 -13.76 7.88 1.22
N LEU A 5 -13.28 8.79 0.37
CA LEU A 5 -11.86 9.13 0.31
C LEU A 5 -11.54 9.94 1.57
N HIS A 6 -10.73 9.38 2.46
CA HIS A 6 -9.98 10.18 3.41
C HIS A 6 -8.68 10.60 2.70
N ASP A 7 -8.76 11.72 1.96
CA ASP A 7 -7.60 12.34 1.32
C ASP A 7 -6.84 13.18 2.37
N ASP A 8 -5.98 12.51 3.14
CA ASP A 8 -4.95 13.17 3.94
C ASP A 8 -3.58 12.70 3.44
N VAL A 9 -2.98 13.48 2.53
CA VAL A 9 -1.57 13.31 2.14
C VAL A 9 -0.72 13.81 3.30
N CYS A 10 -0.45 12.93 4.27
CA CYS A 10 0.37 13.23 5.43
C CYS A 10 1.70 12.45 5.36
N GLU A 11 2.84 13.13 5.56
CA GLU A 11 4.17 12.49 5.60
C GLU A 11 4.28 11.42 6.71
N CYS A 12 3.42 11.50 7.73
CA CYS A 12 3.04 10.46 8.69
C CYS A 12 1.73 10.93 9.33
N PRO A 13 0.62 10.17 9.33
CA PRO A 13 -0.61 10.63 9.98
C PRO A 13 -0.34 10.96 11.45
N GLY A 14 -0.83 12.11 11.92
CA GLY A 14 -0.74 12.46 13.34
C GLY A 14 -1.52 11.47 14.22
N GLU A 15 -1.28 11.48 15.53
CA GLU A 15 -1.94 10.54 16.46
C GLU A 15 -3.47 10.61 16.42
N GLU A 16 -4.01 11.79 16.16
CA GLU A 16 -5.44 12.00 15.94
C GLU A 16 -5.96 11.28 14.70
N GLN A 17 -5.32 11.48 13.55
CA GLN A 17 -5.67 10.79 12.30
C GLN A 17 -5.51 9.27 12.43
N LYS A 18 -4.44 8.80 13.10
CA LYS A 18 -4.25 7.38 13.39
C LYS A 18 -5.40 6.81 14.24
N ARG A 19 -5.83 7.54 15.27
CA ARG A 19 -6.97 7.15 16.13
C ARG A 19 -8.27 7.11 15.34
N GLU A 20 -8.57 8.14 14.55
CA GLU A 20 -9.76 8.20 13.71
C GLU A 20 -9.82 7.05 12.71
N LEU A 21 -8.70 6.74 12.05
CA LEU A 21 -8.63 5.64 11.09
C LEU A 21 -8.88 4.28 11.76
N ARG A 22 -8.30 4.04 12.94
CA ARG A 22 -8.58 2.82 13.73
C ARG A 22 -10.05 2.69 14.07
N GLU A 23 -10.66 3.77 14.55
CA GLU A 23 -12.08 3.78 14.91
C GLU A 23 -12.99 3.60 13.71
N ALA A 24 -12.66 4.23 12.58
CA ALA A 24 -13.37 4.05 11.32
C ALA A 24 -13.34 2.59 10.86
N LEU A 25 -12.16 1.97 10.80
CA LEU A 25 -12.04 0.57 10.40
C LEU A 25 -12.76 -0.39 11.36
N ARG A 26 -12.67 -0.16 12.68
CA ARG A 26 -13.38 -0.97 13.69
C ARG A 26 -14.89 -0.83 13.64
N ARG A 27 -15.39 0.37 13.32
CA ARG A 27 -16.82 0.63 13.13
C ARG A 27 -17.36 -0.16 11.93
N GLY A 28 -16.52 -0.40 10.93
CA GLY A 28 -16.87 -1.13 9.71
C GLY A 28 -17.83 -0.35 8.82
N GLY A 29 -18.58 -1.08 7.99
CA GLY A 29 -19.50 -0.49 7.01
C GLY A 29 -18.84 -0.05 5.70
N TYR A 30 -17.62 -0.54 5.43
CA TYR A 30 -16.92 -0.37 4.17
C TYR A 30 -16.98 -1.69 3.38
N ASP A 31 -17.35 -1.61 2.11
CA ASP A 31 -17.32 -2.78 1.21
C ASP A 31 -15.88 -3.17 0.84
N ALA A 32 -14.97 -2.19 0.80
CA ALA A 32 -13.56 -2.37 0.51
C ALA A 32 -12.73 -1.26 1.17
N VAL A 33 -11.48 -1.58 1.52
CA VAL A 33 -10.50 -0.63 2.06
C VAL A 33 -9.25 -0.65 1.19
N LEU A 34 -8.86 0.54 0.73
CA LEU A 34 -7.67 0.75 -0.10
C LEU A 34 -6.68 1.60 0.70
N LEU A 35 -5.43 1.14 0.80
CA LEU A 35 -4.34 1.88 1.43
C LEU A 35 -3.28 2.23 0.40
N GLY A 36 -3.19 3.51 0.04
CA GLY A 36 -2.11 4.02 -0.82
C GLY A 36 -0.87 4.35 -0.01
N LEU A 37 0.25 3.70 -0.31
CA LEU A 37 1.55 3.98 0.29
C LEU A 37 2.45 4.66 -0.74
N PHE A 38 2.72 5.94 -0.52
CA PHE A 38 3.60 6.73 -1.37
C PHE A 38 4.99 6.75 -0.72
N THR A 39 5.98 6.17 -1.41
CA THR A 39 7.37 6.22 -0.96
C THR A 39 8.20 6.98 -1.97
N THR A 40 8.72 8.14 -1.56
CA THR A 40 9.67 8.89 -2.39
C THR A 40 11.08 8.36 -2.15
N VAL A 41 11.73 7.85 -3.20
CA VAL A 41 13.16 7.54 -3.16
C VAL A 41 13.91 8.86 -3.34
N SER A 42 14.30 9.50 -2.23
CA SER A 42 15.20 10.65 -2.27
C SER A 42 16.64 10.14 -2.45
N SER A 43 17.14 10.17 -3.69
CA SER A 43 18.56 10.07 -3.98
C SER A 43 19.29 11.05 -3.06
N TYR A 44 20.26 10.59 -2.26
CA TYR A 44 21.01 11.30 -1.20
C TYR A 44 20.67 11.03 0.28
N ARG A 45 19.67 10.20 0.63
CA ARG A 45 19.52 9.71 2.02
C ARG A 45 19.71 8.19 2.10
N ILE A 46 20.69 7.74 2.90
CA ILE A 46 20.77 6.34 3.35
C ILE A 46 19.48 6.06 4.15
N GLY A 47 18.68 5.07 3.73
CA GLY A 47 17.33 4.84 4.25
C GLY A 47 16.20 5.56 3.50
N SER A 48 16.46 6.14 2.33
CA SER A 48 15.41 6.62 1.43
C SER A 48 14.68 5.44 0.77
N GLY A 49 13.36 5.51 0.67
CA GLY A 49 12.53 4.42 0.14
C GLY A 49 12.15 3.33 1.15
N THR A 50 12.46 3.50 2.45
CA THR A 50 11.99 2.64 3.54
C THR A 50 11.01 3.39 4.44
N LEU A 51 9.97 2.70 4.91
CA LEU A 51 9.05 3.22 5.91
C LEU A 51 9.71 3.28 7.29
N GLN A 52 9.37 4.27 8.10
CA GLN A 52 9.82 4.30 9.50
C GLN A 52 9.16 3.18 10.31
N GLY A 53 9.82 2.68 11.35
CA GLY A 53 9.31 1.57 12.16
C GLY A 53 7.91 1.81 12.73
N GLU A 54 7.59 3.07 13.07
CA GLU A 54 6.26 3.47 13.53
C GLU A 54 5.20 3.36 12.43
N GLN A 55 5.52 3.79 11.19
CA GLN A 55 4.62 3.64 10.04
C GLN A 55 4.37 2.17 9.73
N ILE A 56 5.41 1.33 9.77
CA ILE A 56 5.31 -0.12 9.55
C ILE A 56 4.40 -0.74 10.63
N GLY A 57 4.61 -0.38 11.90
CA GLY A 57 3.80 -0.85 13.00
C GLY A 57 2.32 -0.47 12.83
N PHE A 58 2.06 0.77 12.42
CA PHE A 58 0.70 1.24 12.16
C PHE A 58 0.05 0.52 10.97
N ILE A 59 0.76 0.34 9.86
CA ILE A 59 0.23 -0.40 8.69
C ILE A 59 -0.10 -1.85 9.08
N ARG A 60 0.78 -2.52 9.82
CA ARG A 60 0.53 -3.88 10.33
C ARG A 60 -0.69 -3.92 11.26
N GLU A 61 -0.87 -2.90 12.09
CA GLU A 61 -2.07 -2.76 12.93
C GLU A 61 -3.34 -2.66 12.07
N LEU A 62 -3.34 -1.78 11.05
CA LEU A 62 -4.48 -1.61 10.15
C LEU A 62 -4.80 -2.91 9.39
N MET A 63 -3.79 -3.63 8.92
CA MET A 63 -3.95 -4.94 8.28
C MET A 63 -4.53 -5.99 9.25
N GLY A 64 -4.26 -5.87 10.55
CA GLY A 64 -4.89 -6.71 11.58
C GLY A 64 -6.36 -6.38 11.82
N ILE A 65 -6.75 -5.11 11.70
CA ILE A 65 -8.15 -4.66 11.85
C ILE A 65 -8.96 -4.96 10.60
N ALA A 66 -8.37 -4.79 9.40
CA ALA A 66 -9.00 -5.03 8.10
C ALA A 66 -8.14 -6.00 7.25
N PRO A 67 -8.29 -7.32 7.44
CA PRO A 67 -7.46 -8.32 6.76
C PRO A 67 -7.57 -8.34 5.24
N ASP A 68 -8.71 -7.90 4.70
CA ASP A 68 -8.99 -7.85 3.25
C ASP A 68 -8.56 -6.52 2.60
N MET A 69 -7.89 -5.64 3.36
CA MET A 69 -7.36 -4.38 2.84
C MET A 69 -6.41 -4.61 1.67
N ILE A 70 -6.58 -3.81 0.61
CA ILE A 70 -5.70 -3.83 -0.56
C ILE A 70 -4.68 -2.69 -0.41
N VAL A 71 -3.39 -3.03 -0.45
CA VAL A 71 -2.31 -2.05 -0.34
C VAL A 71 -1.76 -1.72 -1.73
N LEU A 72 -1.78 -0.43 -2.07
CA LEU A 72 -1.27 0.11 -3.33
C LEU A 72 0.08 0.79 -3.07
N LEU A 73 1.17 0.21 -3.57
CA LEU A 73 2.53 0.70 -3.36
C LEU A 73 2.96 1.62 -4.52
N PHE A 74 2.94 2.92 -4.27
CA PHE A 74 3.39 3.96 -5.19
C PHE A 74 4.84 4.37 -4.88
N GLY A 75 5.77 3.48 -5.21
CA GLY A 75 7.19 3.73 -5.04
C GLY A 75 8.01 2.44 -4.98
N SER A 76 8.92 2.37 -4.01
CA SER A 76 9.87 1.26 -3.90
C SER A 76 9.19 -0.06 -3.51
N PRO A 77 9.42 -1.18 -4.23
CA PRO A 77 8.88 -2.48 -3.85
C PRO A 77 9.53 -3.05 -2.59
N TYR A 78 10.66 -2.48 -2.13
CA TYR A 78 11.39 -2.95 -0.94
C TYR A 78 10.59 -2.81 0.35
N VAL A 79 9.52 -2.00 0.36
CA VAL A 79 8.55 -1.93 1.46
C VAL A 79 7.94 -3.30 1.77
N LEU A 80 7.82 -4.20 0.78
CA LEU A 80 7.29 -5.55 0.98
C LEU A 80 8.14 -6.38 1.97
N ARG A 81 9.46 -6.12 2.11
CA ARG A 81 10.29 -6.81 3.12
C ARG A 81 9.77 -6.60 4.54
N GLU A 82 9.26 -5.40 4.80
CA GLU A 82 8.71 -5.03 6.10
C GLU A 82 7.24 -5.42 6.24
N LEU A 83 6.58 -5.73 5.13
CA LEU A 83 5.17 -6.11 5.06
C LEU A 83 5.03 -7.54 4.53
N ASP A 84 5.90 -8.48 4.90
CA ASP A 84 5.87 -9.87 4.38
C ASP A 84 4.52 -10.59 4.64
N ALA A 85 3.71 -10.11 5.60
CA ALA A 85 2.35 -10.59 5.84
C ALA A 85 1.28 -10.03 4.86
N LEU A 86 1.67 -9.21 3.89
CA LEU A 86 0.76 -8.60 2.93
C LEU A 86 0.16 -9.66 2.01
N ARG A 87 -1.17 -9.79 2.05
CA ARG A 87 -1.93 -10.72 1.21
C ARG A 87 -2.37 -10.11 -0.11
N ASN A 88 -2.81 -8.86 -0.06
CA ASN A 88 -3.40 -8.15 -1.20
C ASN A 88 -2.59 -6.87 -1.47
N GLY A 89 -1.68 -6.93 -2.44
CA GLY A 89 -0.77 -5.83 -2.74
C GLY A 89 -0.57 -5.60 -4.24
N LEU A 90 -0.49 -4.34 -4.67
CA LEU A 90 -0.13 -3.95 -6.02
C LEU A 90 1.03 -2.95 -6.02
N CYS A 91 2.09 -3.25 -6.77
CA CYS A 91 3.23 -2.34 -6.96
C CYS A 91 3.05 -1.51 -8.23
N MET A 92 2.98 -0.19 -8.08
CA MET A 92 2.78 0.77 -9.18
C MET A 92 4.05 1.55 -9.56
N TYR A 93 5.11 1.46 -8.76
CA TYR A 93 6.45 2.02 -9.00
C TYR A 93 6.55 3.55 -9.22
N GLY A 94 5.45 4.28 -9.16
CA GLY A 94 5.42 5.73 -9.27
C GLY A 94 4.08 6.31 -8.83
N GLY A 95 4.09 7.52 -8.29
CA GLY A 95 2.90 8.22 -7.79
C GLY A 95 2.23 9.15 -8.81
N THR A 96 2.30 8.83 -10.11
CA THR A 96 1.63 9.66 -11.12
C THR A 96 0.12 9.43 -11.13
N ASN A 97 -0.65 10.37 -11.66
CA ASN A 97 -2.10 10.24 -11.77
C ASN A 97 -2.50 9.02 -12.60
N GLU A 98 -1.73 8.69 -13.63
CA GLU A 98 -1.94 7.51 -14.48
C GLU A 98 -1.70 6.21 -13.70
N ALA A 99 -0.68 6.19 -12.83
CA ALA A 99 -0.41 5.05 -11.96
C ALA A 99 -1.56 4.85 -10.95
N ILE A 100 -2.08 5.93 -10.38
CA ILE A 100 -3.24 5.87 -9.47
C ILE A 100 -4.48 5.39 -10.22
N ASP A 101 -4.84 5.99 -11.37
CA ASP A 101 -6.00 5.58 -12.18
C ASP A 101 -5.90 4.11 -12.60
N SER A 102 -4.74 3.71 -13.14
CA SER A 102 -4.47 2.32 -13.53
C SER A 102 -4.63 1.35 -12.35
N SER A 103 -4.16 1.71 -11.15
CA SER A 103 -4.28 0.87 -9.96
C SER A 103 -5.74 0.64 -9.56
N LEU A 104 -6.58 1.68 -9.64
CA LEU A 104 -8.00 1.59 -9.32
C LEU A 104 -8.72 0.73 -10.37
N ARG A 105 -8.40 0.91 -11.66
CA ARG A 105 -8.95 0.08 -12.74
C ARG A 105 -8.60 -1.40 -12.57
N ALA A 106 -7.37 -1.73 -12.14
CA ALA A 106 -7.00 -3.10 -11.81
C ALA A 106 -7.79 -3.65 -10.62
N VAL A 107 -7.87 -2.90 -9.51
CA VAL A 107 -8.60 -3.31 -8.30
C VAL A 107 -10.08 -3.56 -8.60
N PHE A 108 -10.69 -2.72 -9.44
CA PHE A 108 -12.08 -2.88 -9.86
C PHE A 108 -12.27 -3.84 -11.04
N GLY A 109 -11.23 -4.60 -11.42
CA GLY A 109 -11.34 -5.69 -12.39
C GLY A 109 -11.52 -5.25 -13.85
N GLN A 110 -11.16 -4.01 -14.19
CA GLN A 110 -11.23 -3.54 -15.58
C GLN A 110 -10.17 -4.19 -16.48
N TYR A 111 -9.07 -4.68 -15.88
CA TYR A 111 -8.07 -5.50 -16.55
C TYR A 111 -7.31 -6.36 -15.53
N SER A 112 -6.71 -7.46 -15.98
CA SER A 112 -5.84 -8.31 -15.16
C SER A 112 -4.39 -7.80 -15.21
N PRO A 113 -3.78 -7.41 -14.07
CA PRO A 113 -2.38 -7.02 -14.03
C PRO A 113 -1.44 -8.17 -14.43
N THR A 114 -0.45 -7.86 -15.25
CA THR A 114 0.56 -8.84 -15.72
C THR A 114 1.99 -8.51 -15.24
N GLY A 115 2.15 -7.43 -14.48
CA GLY A 115 3.44 -6.95 -14.00
C GLY A 115 4.18 -7.98 -13.14
N LYS A 116 5.52 -7.96 -13.23
CA LYS A 116 6.43 -8.80 -12.44
C LYS A 116 7.44 -7.93 -11.71
N LEU A 117 7.89 -8.37 -10.54
CA LEU A 117 8.92 -7.69 -9.77
C LEU A 117 10.21 -7.60 -10.61
N PRO A 118 10.78 -6.39 -10.82
CA PRO A 118 12.01 -6.21 -11.57
C PRO A 118 13.27 -6.40 -10.71
N VAL A 119 13.12 -6.73 -9.42
CA VAL A 119 14.19 -6.88 -8.44
C VAL A 119 13.88 -7.99 -7.45
N ASP A 120 14.91 -8.53 -6.79
CA ASP A 120 14.75 -9.37 -5.60
C ASP A 120 14.44 -8.49 -4.38
N VAL A 121 13.28 -8.73 -3.76
CA VAL A 121 12.83 -8.01 -2.58
C VAL A 121 13.07 -8.83 -1.32
N SER A 122 12.59 -10.08 -1.27
CA SER A 122 12.80 -11.01 -0.15
C SER A 122 12.93 -12.44 -0.66
N GLU A 123 13.05 -13.43 0.24
CA GLU A 123 13.04 -14.83 -0.19
C GLU A 123 11.73 -15.24 -0.87
N THR A 124 10.61 -14.67 -0.38
CA THR A 124 9.26 -14.86 -0.92
C THR A 124 9.05 -14.07 -2.22
N TYR A 125 9.56 -12.83 -2.27
CA TYR A 125 9.36 -11.89 -3.35
C TYR A 125 10.64 -11.73 -4.18
N ARG A 126 10.93 -12.72 -5.03
CA ARG A 126 12.09 -12.74 -5.93
C ARG A 126 11.85 -12.00 -7.24
N TYR A 127 12.93 -11.71 -7.97
CA TYR A 127 12.87 -11.22 -9.34
C TYR A 127 11.94 -12.09 -10.19
N GLY A 128 11.09 -11.45 -11.00
CA GLY A 128 10.10 -12.13 -11.83
C GLY A 128 8.84 -12.61 -11.10
N HIS A 129 8.76 -12.42 -9.78
CA HIS A 129 7.54 -12.73 -9.02
C HIS A 129 6.38 -11.83 -9.44
N GLY A 130 5.17 -12.40 -9.49
CA GLY A 130 3.95 -11.65 -9.72
C GLY A 130 2.77 -12.60 -9.86
N LEU A 131 1.60 -12.17 -9.41
CA LEU A 131 0.41 -13.01 -9.40
C LEU A 131 -0.29 -13.01 -10.76
N ARG A 132 -1.10 -14.03 -11.01
CA ARG A 132 -2.10 -14.06 -12.08
C ARG A 132 -3.45 -14.27 -11.42
N ILE A 133 -4.38 -13.37 -11.73
CA ILE A 133 -5.74 -13.32 -11.21
C ILE A 133 -6.73 -13.28 -12.38
#